data_AF-A0AAV8FDZ6-F1
#
_entry.id   AF-A0AAV8FDZ6-F1
#
_cell.length_a   1.000
_cell.length_b   1.000
_cell.length_c   1.000
_cell.angle_alpha   90.00
_cell.angle_beta   90.00
_cell.angle_gamma   90.00
#
_symmetry.space_group_name_H-M   'P 1'
#
loop_
_entity.id
_entity.type
_entity.pdbx_description
1 polymer ?
#
loop_
_entity_poly.entity_id
_entity_poly.type
_entity_poly.pdbx_seq_one_letter_code
_entity_poly.pdbx_strand_id
1 'polypeptide(L)'
;MKYFLILLSLLHNLPIHTCSESKQSDVTPSPPPSSPPCPPTVHEILTMYNLPPGLFPDAVTSYTLSETGLLTVSMPIQCFLGSGYELVYHPKITGIIRNGSIEEIQGMESMYFHFWFWVRRIQVDLQLDDYVYFDLGWFTRMIPVSLFDSVPSCNRGPPVSFYSV
;
A
#
# COMPACT_ATOMS: atom_id res chain seq x y z
N MET A 1 26.77 22.61 33.09
CA MET A 1 25.94 21.73 32.25
C MET A 1 25.59 22.44 30.94
N LYS A 2 26.56 22.71 30.08
CA LYS A 2 26.40 23.63 28.94
C LYS A 2 26.82 23.03 27.59
N TYR A 3 27.01 21.70 27.53
CA TYR A 3 27.53 20.97 26.37
C TYR A 3 26.58 19.90 25.80
N PHE A 4 25.37 19.72 26.32
CA PHE A 4 24.49 18.63 25.87
C PHE A 4 23.51 19.02 24.75
N LEU A 5 23.49 20.28 24.31
CA LEU A 5 22.49 20.80 23.36
C LEU A 5 23.01 21.04 21.93
N ILE A 6 24.24 20.63 21.59
CA ILE A 6 24.85 20.94 20.28
C ILE A 6 24.83 19.72 19.31
N LEU A 7 24.27 18.57 19.71
CA LEU A 7 24.28 17.34 18.88
C LEU A 7 22.95 17.01 18.19
N LEU A 8 21.92 17.85 18.28
CA LEU A 8 20.58 17.58 17.71
C LEU A 8 20.27 18.31 16.39
N SER A 9 21.23 19.00 15.78
CA SER A 9 21.01 19.85 14.60
C SER A 9 21.40 19.25 13.24
N LEU A 10 21.44 17.91 13.08
CA LEU A 10 21.86 17.26 11.82
C LEU A 10 20.85 16.30 11.16
N LEU A 11 19.53 16.52 11.32
CA LEU A 11 18.51 15.73 10.59
C LEU A 11 17.31 16.55 10.08
N HIS A 12 17.52 17.80 9.65
CA HIS A 12 16.49 18.51 8.89
C HIS A 12 17.12 19.18 7.67
N ASN A 13 16.95 18.53 6.51
CA ASN A 13 16.61 19.13 5.22
C ASN A 13 16.85 18.10 4.11
N LEU A 14 15.94 17.13 4.00
CA LEU A 14 15.70 16.52 2.69
C LEU A 14 14.81 17.49 1.91
N PRO A 15 15.21 17.94 0.70
CA PRO A 15 14.33 18.73 -0.14
C PRO A 15 13.10 17.90 -0.46
N ILE A 16 11.92 18.40 -0.06
CA ILE A 16 10.65 17.84 -0.52
C ILE A 16 10.55 18.21 -2.00
N HIS A 17 11.05 17.34 -2.87
CA HIS A 17 10.67 17.37 -4.27
C HIS A 17 9.21 16.93 -4.35
N THR A 18 8.29 17.89 -4.31
CA THR A 18 6.90 17.67 -4.68
C THR A 18 6.87 17.31 -6.16
N CYS A 19 6.75 16.02 -6.46
CA CYS A 19 6.43 15.57 -7.81
C CYS A 19 4.98 15.94 -8.08
N SER A 20 4.79 16.96 -8.93
CA SER A 20 3.47 17.34 -9.41
C SER A 20 2.99 16.27 -10.39
N GLU A 21 1.92 15.56 -10.03
CA GLU A 21 1.20 14.67 -10.93
C GLU A 21 0.53 15.53 -12.01
N SER A 22 1.15 15.64 -13.18
CA SER A 22 0.58 16.35 -14.32
C SER A 22 -0.24 15.37 -15.14
N LYS A 23 -1.57 15.53 -15.13
CA LYS A 23 -2.44 15.02 -16.20
C LYS A 23 -2.07 15.77 -17.48
N GLN A 24 -1.12 15.25 -18.25
CA GLN A 24 -0.74 15.83 -19.53
C GLN A 24 -1.66 15.25 -20.63
N SER A 25 -2.72 15.99 -20.94
CA SER A 25 -3.42 15.86 -22.22
C SER A 25 -2.53 16.44 -23.34
N ASP A 26 -2.02 15.52 -24.16
CA ASP A 26 -1.56 15.60 -25.55
C ASP A 26 -1.24 16.98 -26.19
N VAL A 27 0.01 17.13 -26.66
CA VAL A 27 0.49 17.56 -28.00
C VAL A 27 1.95 18.09 -27.90
N THR A 28 2.89 17.38 -28.55
CA THR A 28 4.36 17.62 -28.69
C THR A 28 4.64 18.67 -29.81
N PRO A 29 5.84 19.31 -30.03
CA PRO A 29 7.20 18.89 -29.63
C PRO A 29 8.24 19.98 -29.23
N SER A 30 9.03 19.70 -28.18
CA SER A 30 10.47 20.00 -28.02
C SER A 30 10.94 19.41 -26.68
N PRO A 31 12.18 18.88 -26.54
CA PRO A 31 12.59 18.20 -25.31
C PRO A 31 12.82 19.24 -24.20
N PRO A 32 11.99 19.29 -23.14
CA PRO A 32 12.24 20.12 -21.98
C PRO A 32 13.37 19.50 -21.15
N PRO A 33 14.12 20.29 -20.36
CA PRO A 33 15.20 19.77 -19.53
C PRO A 33 14.66 18.64 -18.64
N SER A 34 15.29 17.47 -18.75
CA SER A 34 14.90 16.24 -18.07
C SER A 34 14.97 16.45 -16.56
N SER A 35 13.83 16.81 -15.95
CA SER A 35 13.63 16.66 -14.52
C SER A 35 13.96 15.21 -14.13
N PRO A 36 14.65 14.98 -13.00
CA PRO A 36 14.87 13.63 -12.51
C PRO A 36 13.53 12.86 -12.47
N PRO A 37 13.49 11.60 -12.92
CA PRO A 37 12.29 10.79 -12.82
C PRO A 37 11.80 10.78 -11.38
N CYS A 38 10.50 11.05 -11.20
CA CYS A 38 9.89 10.92 -9.89
C CYS A 38 10.06 9.50 -9.37
N PRO A 39 10.31 9.32 -8.07
CA PRO A 39 10.29 7.99 -7.50
C PRO A 39 8.90 7.38 -7.72
N PRO A 40 8.80 6.08 -8.01
CA PRO A 40 7.52 5.45 -8.25
C PRO A 40 6.65 5.50 -7.00
N THR A 41 5.34 5.50 -7.17
CA THR A 41 4.38 5.35 -6.06
C THR A 41 4.35 3.90 -5.57
N VAL A 42 3.75 3.65 -4.40
CA VAL A 42 3.58 2.26 -3.92
C VAL A 42 2.73 1.42 -4.89
N HIS A 43 1.74 2.04 -5.55
CA HIS A 43 0.84 1.36 -6.50
C HIS A 43 1.58 0.95 -7.79
N GLU A 44 2.53 1.78 -8.23
CA GLU A 44 3.43 1.45 -9.32
C GLU A 44 4.42 0.34 -8.91
N ILE A 45 4.97 0.39 -7.69
CA ILE A 45 5.80 -0.70 -7.16
C ILE A 45 5.03 -2.02 -7.16
N LEU A 46 3.78 -2.06 -6.71
CA LEU A 46 2.96 -3.27 -6.77
C LEU A 46 2.88 -3.84 -8.19
N THR A 47 2.62 -2.96 -9.17
CA THR A 47 2.54 -3.35 -10.58
C THR A 47 3.86 -3.94 -11.10
N MET A 48 5.01 -3.35 -10.72
CA MET A 48 6.33 -3.87 -11.10
C MET A 48 6.60 -5.28 -10.53
N TYR A 49 5.96 -5.63 -9.43
CA TYR A 49 6.02 -6.95 -8.81
C TYR A 49 4.82 -7.84 -9.18
N ASN A 50 4.09 -7.54 -10.27
CA ASN A 50 2.92 -8.31 -10.73
C ASN A 50 1.83 -8.45 -9.65
N LEU A 51 1.58 -7.37 -8.90
CA LEU A 51 0.48 -7.26 -7.96
C LEU A 51 -0.49 -6.16 -8.41
N PRO A 52 -1.80 -6.30 -8.14
CA PRO A 52 -2.78 -5.28 -8.51
C PRO A 52 -2.47 -3.93 -7.87
N PRO A 53 -2.56 -2.81 -8.60
CA PRO A 53 -2.19 -1.50 -8.09
C PRO A 53 -3.09 -1.05 -6.92
N GLY A 54 -4.33 -1.54 -6.85
CA GLY A 54 -5.30 -1.21 -5.82
C GLY A 54 -5.19 -2.01 -4.52
N LEU A 55 -4.14 -2.83 -4.31
CA LEU A 55 -4.00 -3.57 -3.04
C LEU A 55 -3.83 -2.67 -1.82
N PHE A 56 -3.30 -1.45 -1.99
CA PHE A 56 -3.25 -0.44 -0.94
C PHE A 56 -4.23 0.71 -1.26
N PRO A 57 -4.83 1.35 -0.24
CA PRO A 57 -5.72 2.49 -0.44
C PRO A 57 -4.96 3.77 -0.80
N ASP A 58 -5.69 4.78 -1.27
CA ASP A 58 -5.17 6.12 -1.57
C ASP A 58 -4.63 6.88 -0.34
N ALA A 59 -4.88 6.40 0.87
CA ALA A 59 -4.42 7.01 2.12
C ALA A 59 -2.91 6.86 2.37
N VAL A 60 -2.19 6.07 1.56
CA VAL A 60 -0.74 5.89 1.68
C VAL A 60 -0.03 7.22 1.51
N THR A 61 0.73 7.63 2.52
CA THR A 61 1.51 8.88 2.49
C THR A 61 2.98 8.64 2.16
N SER A 62 3.51 7.47 2.50
CA SER A 62 4.88 7.10 2.15
C SER A 62 5.09 5.59 2.17
N TYR A 63 6.15 5.15 1.51
CA TYR A 63 6.64 3.79 1.60
C TYR A 63 8.17 3.76 1.58
N THR A 64 8.73 2.65 2.04
CA THR A 64 10.15 2.30 1.84
C THR A 64 10.24 0.88 1.30
N LEU A 65 11.17 0.64 0.39
CA LEU A 65 11.46 -0.69 -0.14
C LEU A 65 12.97 -0.95 -0.01
N SER A 66 13.35 -2.02 0.69
CA SER A 66 14.75 -2.46 0.75
C SER A 66 15.13 -3.32 -0.46
N GLU A 67 16.43 -3.49 -0.68
CA GLU A 67 16.97 -4.43 -1.68
C GLU A 67 16.54 -5.88 -1.44
N THR A 68 16.25 -6.24 -0.18
CA THR A 68 15.77 -7.57 0.19
C THR A 68 14.27 -7.77 -0.05
N GLY A 69 13.56 -6.73 -0.50
CA GLY A 69 12.11 -6.74 -0.70
C GLY A 69 11.31 -6.37 0.56
N LEU A 70 11.93 -5.87 1.62
CA LEU A 70 11.17 -5.39 2.79
C LEU A 70 10.44 -4.10 2.41
N LEU A 71 9.13 -4.22 2.23
CA LEU A 71 8.21 -3.12 2.00
C LEU A 71 7.64 -2.64 3.33
N THR A 72 7.74 -1.34 3.61
CA THR A 72 7.01 -0.68 4.70
C THR A 72 6.14 0.40 4.11
N VAL A 73 4.84 0.37 4.40
CA VAL A 73 3.85 1.35 3.95
C VAL A 73 3.33 2.10 5.16
N SER A 74 3.25 3.43 5.06
CA SER A 74 2.80 4.31 6.13
C SER A 74 1.60 5.14 5.72
N MET A 75 0.66 5.27 6.65
CA MET A 75 -0.58 6.03 6.53
C MET A 75 -0.81 6.80 7.84
N PRO A 76 -1.45 7.97 7.80
CA PRO A 76 -1.66 8.80 9.00
C PRO A 76 -2.69 8.21 9.96
N ILE A 77 -3.64 7.42 9.44
CA ILE A 77 -4.74 6.83 10.19
C ILE A 77 -5.00 5.41 9.71
N GLN A 78 -5.69 4.62 10.54
CA GLN A 78 -6.23 3.33 10.13
C GLN A 78 -7.27 3.54 9.02
N CYS A 79 -7.25 2.65 8.04
CA CYS A 79 -8.07 2.73 6.87
C CYS A 79 -8.96 1.50 6.72
N PHE A 80 -10.23 1.72 6.38
CA PHE A 80 -11.21 0.66 6.19
C PHE A 80 -11.68 0.62 4.73
N LEU A 81 -11.67 -0.56 4.14
CA LEU A 81 -12.28 -0.82 2.84
C LEU A 81 -13.49 -1.73 3.04
N GLY A 82 -14.69 -1.18 2.83
CA GLY A 82 -15.96 -1.92 2.82
C GLY A 82 -16.49 -2.04 1.40
N SER A 83 -17.40 -2.99 1.17
CA SER A 83 -18.03 -3.38 -0.13
C SER A 83 -17.58 -4.76 -0.66
N GLY A 84 -17.78 -5.81 0.12
CA GLY A 84 -17.68 -7.20 -0.36
C GLY A 84 -16.37 -7.94 -0.04
N TYR A 85 -15.36 -7.25 0.51
CA TYR A 85 -14.09 -7.88 0.89
C TYR A 85 -13.49 -7.41 2.22
N GLU A 86 -14.17 -6.49 2.92
CA GLU A 86 -13.87 -5.98 4.27
C GLU A 86 -12.40 -6.11 4.73
N LEU A 87 -11.62 -5.06 4.49
CA LEU A 87 -10.22 -4.98 4.89
C LEU A 87 -9.96 -3.82 5.84
N VAL A 88 -9.04 -4.05 6.77
CA VAL A 88 -8.48 -3.05 7.68
C VAL A 88 -7.00 -2.92 7.40
N TYR A 89 -6.56 -1.69 7.14
CA TYR A 89 -5.18 -1.32 6.96
C TYR A 89 -4.76 -0.46 8.15
N HIS A 90 -3.80 -0.94 8.93
CA HIS A 90 -3.26 -0.19 10.07
C HIS A 90 -2.30 0.91 9.58
N PRO A 91 -2.04 1.96 10.41
CA PRO A 91 -1.17 3.08 10.02
C PRO A 91 0.23 2.68 9.52
N LYS A 92 0.73 1.52 9.94
CA LYS A 92 1.98 0.95 9.47
C LYS A 92 1.78 -0.49 9.03
N ILE A 93 2.15 -0.77 7.79
CA ILE A 93 2.11 -2.12 7.21
C ILE A 93 3.52 -2.50 6.81
N THR A 94 3.90 -3.75 7.07
CA THR A 94 5.18 -4.31 6.63
C THR A 94 4.97 -5.64 5.94
N GLY A 95 5.85 -5.99 5.02
CA GLY A 95 5.89 -7.32 4.41
C GLY A 95 7.09 -7.47 3.46
N ILE A 96 7.34 -8.70 3.01
CA ILE A 96 8.36 -9.01 2.00
C ILE A 96 7.68 -9.12 0.64
N ILE A 97 7.89 -8.13 -0.24
CA ILE A 97 7.35 -8.15 -1.59
C ILE A 97 8.21 -9.05 -2.49
N ARG A 98 7.54 -9.89 -3.25
CA ARG A 98 8.08 -10.79 -4.26
C ARG A 98 7.23 -10.71 -5.51
N ASN A 99 7.70 -11.36 -6.58
CA ASN A 99 6.95 -11.41 -7.81
C ASN A 99 5.61 -12.15 -7.62
N GLY A 100 4.51 -11.42 -7.65
CA GLY A 100 3.15 -11.92 -7.47
C GLY A 100 2.73 -12.11 -6.01
N SER A 101 3.52 -11.68 -5.02
CA SER A 101 3.16 -11.86 -3.61
C SER A 101 3.73 -10.80 -2.65
N ILE A 102 3.08 -10.64 -1.50
CA ILE A 102 3.62 -9.99 -0.31
C ILE A 102 3.51 -10.99 0.85
N GLU A 103 4.64 -11.32 1.47
CA GLU A 103 4.75 -12.30 2.53
C GLU A 103 5.04 -11.64 3.88
N GLU A 104 4.89 -12.39 4.97
CA GLU A 104 5.18 -11.92 6.34
C GLU A 104 4.47 -10.60 6.70
N ILE A 105 3.23 -10.46 6.23
CA ILE A 105 2.46 -9.23 6.37
C ILE A 105 2.14 -8.96 7.84
N GLN A 106 2.30 -7.70 8.25
CA GLN A 106 1.82 -7.16 9.52
C GLN A 106 1.04 -5.88 9.27
N GLY A 107 0.02 -5.61 10.08
CA GLY A 107 -0.79 -4.38 9.99
C GLY A 107 -1.96 -4.46 9.01
N MET A 108 -2.37 -5.66 8.58
CA MET A 108 -3.57 -5.85 7.76
C MET A 108 -4.48 -6.91 8.38
N GLU A 109 -5.78 -6.63 8.41
CA GLU A 109 -6.81 -7.58 8.81
C GLU A 109 -7.87 -7.73 7.72
N SER A 110 -8.42 -8.93 7.57
CA SER A 110 -9.54 -9.22 6.69
C SER A 110 -10.66 -9.84 7.51
N MET A 111 -11.90 -9.42 7.26
CA MET A 111 -13.07 -9.97 7.94
C MET A 111 -13.55 -11.22 7.22
N TYR A 112 -13.77 -12.34 7.93
CA TYR A 112 -14.43 -13.53 7.40
C TYR A 112 -15.49 -14.04 8.39
N PHE A 113 -16.71 -14.30 7.92
CA PHE A 113 -17.86 -14.67 8.77
C PHE A 113 -18.02 -13.75 10.00
N HIS A 114 -17.84 -12.44 9.84
CA HIS A 114 -17.89 -11.40 10.90
C HIS A 114 -16.74 -11.41 11.92
N PHE A 115 -15.70 -12.23 11.72
CA PHE A 115 -14.50 -12.23 12.55
C PHE A 115 -13.31 -11.61 11.80
N TRP A 116 -12.50 -10.83 12.50
CA TRP A 116 -11.30 -10.23 11.95
C TRP A 116 -10.10 -11.15 12.12
N PHE A 117 -9.35 -11.34 11.03
CA PHE A 117 -8.15 -12.17 11.01
C PHE A 117 -6.98 -11.41 10.40
N TRP A 118 -5.80 -11.59 10.98
CA TRP A 118 -4.57 -11.03 10.45
C TRP A 118 -4.20 -11.66 9.11
N VAL A 119 -3.94 -10.81 8.13
CA VAL A 119 -3.40 -11.23 6.82
C VAL A 119 -1.91 -11.51 6.98
N ARG A 120 -1.48 -12.71 6.60
CA ARG A 120 -0.08 -13.16 6.67
C ARG A 120 0.62 -13.09 5.33
N ARG A 121 -0.12 -13.32 4.25
CA ARG A 121 0.39 -13.27 2.88
C ARG A 121 -0.73 -12.88 1.92
N ILE A 122 -0.35 -12.16 0.87
CA ILE A 122 -1.19 -11.85 -0.29
C ILE A 122 -0.48 -12.41 -1.52
N GLN A 123 -1.19 -13.08 -2.40
CA GLN A 123 -0.62 -13.55 -3.67
C GLN A 123 -1.65 -13.55 -4.79
N VAL A 124 -1.21 -13.44 -6.03
CA VAL A 124 -2.05 -13.63 -7.23
C VAL A 124 -1.64 -14.89 -8.00
N ASP A 125 -2.56 -15.42 -8.80
CA ASP A 125 -2.24 -16.47 -9.77
C ASP A 125 -1.81 -15.84 -11.10
N LEU A 126 -0.50 -15.83 -11.37
CA LEU A 126 0.09 -15.21 -12.57
C LEU A 126 -0.33 -15.86 -13.91
N GLN A 127 -1.06 -16.98 -13.90
CA GLN A 127 -1.53 -17.63 -15.14
C GLN A 127 -2.99 -17.31 -15.47
N LEU A 128 -3.82 -17.16 -14.44
CA LEU A 128 -5.27 -17.01 -14.59
C LEU A 128 -5.77 -15.63 -14.15
N ASP A 129 -5.06 -14.97 -13.23
CA ASP A 129 -5.34 -13.62 -12.68
C ASP A 129 -6.81 -13.41 -12.21
N ASP A 130 -7.52 -14.47 -11.87
CA ASP A 130 -8.93 -14.37 -11.46
C ASP A 130 -9.08 -13.82 -10.03
N TYR A 131 -8.16 -14.19 -9.13
CA TYR A 131 -8.25 -13.92 -7.71
C TYR A 131 -6.93 -13.46 -7.07
N VAL A 132 -7.07 -12.57 -6.10
CA VAL A 132 -6.10 -12.32 -5.05
C VAL A 132 -6.41 -13.22 -3.85
N TYR A 133 -5.39 -13.96 -3.41
CA TYR A 133 -5.46 -14.89 -2.31
C TYR A 133 -4.89 -14.25 -1.04
N PHE A 134 -5.76 -14.03 -0.06
CA PHE A 134 -5.39 -13.52 1.25
C PHE A 134 -5.27 -14.69 2.23
N ASP A 135 -4.04 -15.00 2.61
CA ASP A 135 -3.72 -16.04 3.58
C ASP A 135 -3.89 -15.49 5.01
N LEU A 136 -4.81 -16.10 5.76
CA LEU A 136 -5.15 -15.74 7.14
C LEU A 136 -4.53 -16.71 8.16
N GLY A 137 -3.55 -17.51 7.72
CA GLY A 137 -2.77 -18.47 8.50
C GLY A 137 -3.30 -19.89 8.44
N TRP A 138 -4.58 -20.11 8.76
CA TRP A 138 -5.20 -21.45 8.76
C TRP A 138 -6.12 -21.70 7.55
N PHE A 139 -6.42 -20.64 6.80
CA PHE A 139 -7.26 -20.68 5.61
C PHE A 139 -6.96 -19.49 4.70
N THR A 140 -7.46 -19.57 3.48
CA THR A 140 -7.24 -18.55 2.45
C THR A 140 -8.57 -17.99 1.97
N ARG A 141 -8.63 -16.67 1.84
CA ARG A 141 -9.72 -15.93 1.21
C ARG A 141 -9.39 -15.67 -0.24
N MET A 142 -10.34 -15.97 -1.13
CA MET A 142 -10.26 -15.63 -2.55
C MET A 142 -11.07 -14.35 -2.78
N ILE A 143 -10.43 -13.32 -3.32
CA ILE A 143 -11.06 -12.03 -3.62
C ILE A 143 -10.79 -11.73 -5.09
N PRO A 144 -11.82 -11.42 -5.92
CA PRO A 144 -11.59 -11.15 -7.34
C PRO A 144 -10.56 -10.05 -7.57
N VAL A 145 -9.64 -10.25 -8.51
CA VAL A 145 -8.61 -9.24 -8.85
C VAL A 145 -9.24 -7.90 -9.23
N SER A 146 -10.39 -7.93 -9.90
CA SER A 146 -11.11 -6.72 -10.36
C SER A 146 -11.49 -5.73 -9.26
N LEU A 147 -11.56 -6.17 -7.99
CA LEU A 147 -11.79 -5.26 -6.86
C LEU A 147 -10.56 -4.41 -6.51
N PHE A 148 -9.40 -4.75 -7.06
CA PHE A 148 -8.11 -4.09 -6.86
C PHE A 148 -7.52 -3.49 -8.16
N ASP A 149 -8.31 -3.42 -9.25
CA ASP A 149 -7.88 -2.80 -10.52
C ASP A 149 -7.62 -1.29 -10.38
N SER A 150 -8.34 -0.64 -9.47
CA SER A 150 -8.21 0.79 -9.17
C SER A 150 -7.84 1.02 -7.72
N VAL A 151 -7.08 2.08 -7.44
CA VAL A 151 -6.73 2.48 -6.08
C VAL A 151 -8.00 2.87 -5.29
N PRO A 152 -8.37 2.11 -4.24
CA PRO A 152 -9.60 2.36 -3.51
C PRO A 152 -9.43 3.52 -2.53
N SER A 153 -10.49 4.32 -2.37
CA SER A 153 -10.49 5.39 -1.39
C SER A 153 -10.70 4.90 0.03
N CYS A 154 -9.96 5.51 0.94
CA CYS A 154 -10.02 5.14 2.34
C CYS A 154 -11.32 5.60 3.05
N ASN A 155 -12.03 4.66 3.69
CA ASN A 155 -13.12 5.05 4.60
C ASN A 155 -12.57 5.37 5.99
N ARG A 156 -12.91 6.56 6.49
CA ARG A 156 -12.41 7.10 7.78
C ARG A 156 -13.25 6.68 9.00
N GLY A 157 -14.10 5.66 8.87
CA GLY A 157 -14.98 5.19 9.95
C GLY A 157 -14.91 3.68 10.10
N PRO A 158 -15.19 3.14 11.31
CA PRO A 158 -15.30 1.70 11.50
C PRO A 158 -16.34 1.11 10.55
N PRO A 159 -16.13 -0.12 10.05
CA PRO A 159 -17.04 -0.78 9.13
C PRO A 159 -18.45 -0.84 9.72
N VAL A 160 -19.48 -0.62 8.90
CA VAL A 160 -20.89 -0.78 9.33
C VAL A 160 -21.17 -2.16 9.94
N SER A 161 -20.40 -3.18 9.54
CA SER A 161 -20.45 -4.53 10.09
C SER A 161 -20.05 -4.63 11.56
N PHE A 162 -19.28 -3.69 12.11
CA PHE A 162 -18.98 -3.65 13.55
C PHE A 162 -20.20 -3.35 14.42
N TYR A 163 -21.27 -2.78 13.85
CA TYR A 163 -22.46 -2.35 14.59
C TYR A 163 -23.67 -3.27 14.43
N SER A 164 -23.55 -4.36 13.66
CA SER A 164 -24.68 -5.23 13.29
C SER A 164 -24.81 -6.50 14.13
N VAL A 165 -24.35 -6.48 15.39
CA VAL A 165 -24.45 -7.61 16.34
C VAL A 165 -25.71 -7.50 17.20
#